data_AF-A0A2T2YI62-F1
#
_entry.id   AF-A0A2T2YI62-F1
#
_cell.length_a   1.000
_cell.length_b   1.000
_cell.length_c   1.000
_cell.angle_alpha   90.00
_cell.angle_beta   90.00
_cell.angle_gamma   90.00
#
_symmetry.space_group_name_H-M   'P 1'
#
loop_
_entity.id
_entity.type
_entity.pdbx_description
1 polymer ?
#
loop_
_entity_poly.entity_id
_entity_poly.type
_entity_poly.pdbx_seq_one_letter_code
_entity_poly.pdbx_strand_id
1 'polypeptide(L)'
;MKKYLLLLLLGLFSPFSWGQIAPTDIQEPGLFIGLNNGQRVYARKLQIKSPLFKKTFVLINDSAQYDMSNVQYFQDEEGFYTRISNNKRSDFAKRVSVGKISKFYTSKTSYDNYYPGMYGYGYGGYGYGMPSTRQVYYFSKDGGPLADMNYQNLRQALNDNPGSLEVLEKYRRSKRVETGLTVAGSGIFIYGLINSLKAPATGVVQRADPTLYLGLGLAAIPWAMHFFRKDHLNEAIELYNYDLAQQPPASR
;
A
#
# COMPACT_ATOMS: atom_id res chain seq x y z
N MET A 1 -21.51 54.23 -18.54
CA MET A 1 -20.94 53.58 -17.34
C MET A 1 -21.18 52.07 -17.47
N LYS A 2 -20.30 51.38 -18.19
CA LYS A 2 -20.55 50.08 -18.84
C LYS A 2 -19.47 49.03 -18.48
N LYS A 3 -18.84 49.18 -17.30
CA LYS A 3 -17.64 48.42 -16.90
C LYS A 3 -17.80 47.56 -15.63
N TYR A 4 -18.98 47.54 -15.01
CA TYR A 4 -19.22 46.72 -13.80
C TYR A 4 -20.08 45.47 -14.03
N LEU A 5 -20.57 45.25 -15.26
CA LEU A 5 -21.40 44.08 -15.59
C LEU A 5 -20.57 42.81 -15.88
N LEU A 6 -19.24 42.91 -16.00
CA LEU A 6 -18.38 41.79 -16.39
C LEU A 6 -17.84 40.98 -15.19
N LEU A 7 -18.06 41.45 -13.95
CA LEU A 7 -17.60 40.78 -12.72
C LEU A 7 -18.65 39.85 -12.09
N LEU A 8 -19.87 39.79 -12.63
CA LEU A 8 -20.97 38.96 -12.13
C LEU A 8 -21.07 37.58 -12.80
N LEU A 9 -20.14 37.24 -13.70
CA LEU A 9 -20.18 36.03 -14.54
C LEU A 9 -19.01 35.06 -14.31
N LEU A 10 -18.23 35.25 -13.24
CA LEU A 10 -17.16 34.34 -12.79
C LEU A 10 -17.55 33.51 -11.55
N GLY A 11 -18.83 33.54 -11.18
CA GLY A 11 -19.41 32.75 -10.08
C GLY A 11 -19.90 31.37 -10.48
N LEU A 12 -19.54 30.86 -11.67
CA LEU A 12 -19.62 29.43 -11.97
C LEU A 12 -18.44 28.72 -11.28
N PHE A 13 -18.42 28.78 -9.95
CA PHE A 13 -17.82 27.75 -9.13
C PHE A 13 -18.64 26.49 -9.40
N SER A 14 -18.31 25.77 -10.48
CA SER A 14 -18.62 24.37 -10.57
C SER A 14 -18.02 23.76 -9.31
N PRO A 15 -18.81 23.24 -8.34
CA PRO A 15 -18.24 22.26 -7.45
C PRO A 15 -17.71 21.19 -8.40
N PHE A 16 -16.39 21.01 -8.41
CA PHE A 16 -15.80 19.79 -8.90
C PHE A 16 -16.40 18.71 -8.00
N SER A 17 -17.56 18.19 -8.38
CA SER A 17 -18.18 17.02 -7.78
C SER A 17 -17.23 15.89 -8.12
N TRP A 18 -16.18 15.75 -7.32
CA TRP A 18 -15.38 14.54 -7.25
C TRP A 18 -16.40 13.48 -6.87
N GLY A 19 -16.94 12.81 -7.89
CA GLY A 19 -17.94 11.77 -7.70
C GLY A 19 -17.35 10.80 -6.69
N GLN A 20 -18.05 10.60 -5.57
CA GLN A 20 -17.60 9.70 -4.53
C GLN A 20 -17.31 8.34 -5.18
N ILE A 21 -16.03 7.96 -5.19
CA ILE A 21 -15.53 6.81 -5.94
C ILE A 21 -15.89 5.51 -5.21
N ALA A 22 -16.29 5.60 -3.93
CA ALA A 22 -16.62 4.46 -3.11
C ALA A 22 -17.84 4.73 -2.22
N PRO A 23 -18.81 3.79 -2.16
CA PRO A 23 -19.77 3.71 -1.08
C PRO A 23 -19.08 3.77 0.28
N THR A 24 -19.58 4.59 1.20
CA THR A 24 -19.08 4.72 2.57
C THR A 24 -19.56 3.62 3.51
N ASP A 25 -20.27 2.61 3.01
CA ASP A 25 -20.74 1.46 3.77
C ASP A 25 -19.91 0.20 3.44
N ILE A 26 -19.78 -0.69 4.43
CA ILE A 26 -19.00 -1.95 4.36
C ILE A 26 -19.71 -2.98 3.48
N GLN A 27 -21.04 -2.93 3.41
CA GLN A 27 -21.85 -3.85 2.64
C GLN A 27 -23.02 -3.09 2.02
N GLU A 28 -22.82 -2.45 0.85
CA GLU A 28 -23.97 -2.19 0.00
C GLU A 28 -24.49 -3.55 -0.48
N PRO A 29 -25.72 -3.96 -0.18
CA PRO A 29 -26.22 -5.27 -0.60
C PRO A 29 -26.35 -5.30 -2.13
N GLY A 30 -25.80 -6.34 -2.74
CA GLY A 30 -25.95 -6.64 -4.17
C GLY A 30 -24.68 -6.48 -5.00
N LEU A 31 -24.71 -7.05 -6.20
CA LEU A 31 -23.63 -6.96 -7.17
C LEU A 31 -23.88 -5.75 -8.06
N PHE A 32 -22.86 -4.95 -8.34
CA PHE A 32 -23.01 -3.80 -9.22
C PHE A 32 -21.69 -3.37 -9.84
N ILE A 33 -21.81 -2.56 -10.90
CA ILE A 33 -20.70 -1.82 -11.48
C ILE A 33 -21.02 -0.32 -11.44
N GLY A 34 -20.01 0.49 -11.17
CA GLY A 34 -20.00 1.93 -11.39
C GLY A 34 -19.18 2.25 -12.62
N LEU A 35 -19.78 2.94 -13.57
CA LEU A 35 -19.15 3.35 -14.81
C LEU A 35 -18.49 4.73 -14.68
N ASN A 36 -17.53 5.03 -15.55
CA ASN A 36 -16.81 6.32 -15.56
C ASN A 36 -17.73 7.53 -15.80
N ASN A 37 -18.92 7.32 -16.38
CA ASN A 37 -19.94 8.35 -16.56
C ASN A 37 -20.80 8.59 -15.29
N GLY A 38 -20.47 7.94 -14.18
CA GLY A 38 -21.22 8.01 -12.92
C GLY A 38 -22.43 7.07 -12.85
N GLN A 39 -22.78 6.38 -13.93
CA GLN A 39 -23.90 5.43 -13.93
C GLN A 39 -23.56 4.20 -13.10
N ARG A 40 -24.48 3.81 -12.21
CA ARG A 40 -24.42 2.56 -11.47
C ARG A 40 -25.38 1.55 -12.09
N VAL A 41 -24.89 0.34 -12.35
CA VAL A 41 -25.67 -0.76 -12.93
C VAL A 41 -25.66 -1.93 -11.95
N TYR A 42 -26.84 -2.26 -11.43
CA TYR A 42 -27.03 -3.39 -10.52
C TYR A 42 -27.18 -4.70 -11.28
N ALA A 43 -26.71 -5.78 -10.66
CA ALA A 43 -26.64 -7.11 -11.22
C ALA A 43 -27.10 -8.14 -10.19
N ARG A 44 -27.74 -9.21 -10.67
CA ARG A 44 -27.92 -10.45 -9.91
C ARG A 44 -26.70 -11.37 -10.05
N LYS A 45 -25.98 -11.22 -11.16
CA LYS A 45 -24.78 -12.00 -11.48
C LYS A 45 -23.77 -11.12 -12.19
N LEU A 46 -22.54 -11.09 -11.70
CA LEU A 46 -21.43 -10.31 -12.23
C LEU A 46 -20.29 -11.27 -12.55
N GLN A 47 -19.81 -11.25 -13.80
CA GLN A 47 -18.69 -12.08 -14.23
C GLN A 47 -17.64 -11.24 -14.95
N ILE A 48 -16.39 -11.36 -14.54
CA ILE A 48 -15.26 -10.74 -15.24
C ILE A 48 -14.67 -11.77 -16.21
N LYS A 49 -14.60 -11.42 -17.49
CA LYS A 49 -14.03 -12.28 -18.53
C LYS A 49 -12.83 -11.60 -19.19
N SER A 50 -11.73 -12.34 -19.29
CA SER A 50 -10.49 -11.90 -19.94
C SER A 50 -10.11 -12.89 -21.06
N PRO A 51 -10.73 -12.79 -22.25
CA PRO A 51 -10.40 -13.67 -23.37
C PRO A 51 -8.99 -13.39 -23.90
N LEU A 52 -8.28 -14.41 -24.36
CA LEU A 52 -6.88 -14.33 -24.82
C LEU A 52 -6.58 -13.23 -25.85
N PHE A 53 -7.54 -12.92 -26.74
CA PHE A 53 -7.36 -11.97 -27.85
C PHE A 53 -8.35 -10.79 -27.84
N LYS A 54 -9.12 -10.61 -26.76
CA LYS A 54 -10.11 -9.54 -26.65
C LYS A 54 -9.86 -8.72 -25.39
N LYS A 55 -10.41 -7.50 -25.35
CA LYS A 55 -10.38 -6.68 -24.15
C LYS A 55 -11.14 -7.39 -23.02
N THR A 56 -10.66 -7.23 -21.80
CA THR A 56 -11.37 -7.66 -20.59
C THR A 56 -12.70 -6.91 -20.49
N PHE A 57 -13.76 -7.62 -20.11
CA PHE A 57 -15.09 -7.05 -19.96
C PHE A 57 -15.81 -7.65 -18.75
N VAL A 58 -16.81 -6.92 -18.27
CA VAL A 58 -17.75 -7.37 -17.26
C VAL A 58 -19.04 -7.80 -17.95
N LEU A 59 -19.52 -9.00 -17.64
CA LEU A 59 -20.80 -9.55 -18.09
C LEU A 59 -21.80 -9.46 -16.94
N ILE A 60 -22.91 -8.78 -17.20
CA ILE A 60 -23.99 -8.53 -16.25
C ILE A 60 -25.20 -9.38 -16.64
N ASN A 61 -25.67 -10.22 -15.71
CA ASN A 61 -26.83 -11.10 -15.88
C ASN A 61 -26.77 -11.95 -17.17
N ASP A 62 -25.57 -12.39 -17.55
CA ASP A 62 -25.29 -13.19 -18.77
C ASP A 62 -25.66 -12.54 -20.12
N SER A 63 -26.05 -11.25 -20.14
CA SER A 63 -26.52 -10.57 -21.36
C SER A 63 -25.80 -9.26 -21.65
N ALA A 64 -25.71 -8.35 -20.68
CA ALA A 64 -25.15 -7.02 -20.92
C ALA A 64 -23.62 -7.04 -20.71
N GLN A 65 -22.88 -6.60 -21.72
CA GLN A 65 -21.42 -6.53 -21.69
C GLN A 65 -20.94 -5.09 -21.54
N TYR A 66 -20.04 -4.87 -20.59
CA TYR A 66 -19.37 -3.58 -20.36
C TYR A 66 -17.87 -3.75 -20.47
N ASP A 67 -17.20 -2.93 -21.29
CA ASP A 67 -15.74 -2.91 -21.36
C ASP A 67 -15.17 -2.55 -19.97
N MET A 68 -14.20 -3.34 -19.50
CA MET A 68 -13.58 -3.12 -18.19
C MET A 68 -12.96 -1.73 -18.09
N SER A 69 -12.49 -1.13 -19.20
CA SER A 69 -11.97 0.25 -19.23
C SER A 69 -13.00 1.32 -18.86
N ASN A 70 -14.29 1.03 -19.03
CA ASN A 70 -15.39 1.94 -18.68
C ASN A 70 -15.87 1.78 -17.23
N VAL A 71 -15.36 0.77 -16.51
CA VAL A 71 -15.74 0.49 -15.12
C VAL A 71 -14.79 1.22 -14.18
N GLN A 72 -15.32 2.07 -13.30
CA GLN A 72 -14.55 2.79 -12.29
C GLN A 72 -14.47 2.02 -10.98
N TYR A 73 -15.55 1.36 -10.59
CA TYR A 73 -15.63 0.51 -9.40
C TYR A 73 -16.64 -0.60 -9.63
N PHE A 74 -16.55 -1.68 -8.88
CA PHE A 74 -17.55 -2.75 -8.90
C PHE A 74 -17.61 -3.46 -7.56
N GLN A 75 -18.71 -4.14 -7.32
CA GLN A 75 -18.89 -5.01 -6.17
C GLN A 75 -19.31 -6.39 -6.66
N ASP A 76 -18.54 -7.39 -6.26
CA ASP A 76 -18.84 -8.79 -6.48
C ASP A 76 -19.12 -9.52 -5.15
N GLU A 77 -19.20 -10.84 -5.18
CA GLU A 77 -19.45 -11.68 -4.01
C GLU A 77 -18.31 -11.65 -3.00
N GLU A 78 -17.09 -11.34 -3.44
CA GLU A 78 -15.91 -11.32 -2.58
C GLU A 78 -15.63 -9.94 -1.97
N GLY A 79 -16.16 -8.87 -2.57
CA GLY A 79 -16.10 -7.52 -2.00
C GLY A 79 -16.18 -6.40 -3.02
N PHE A 80 -15.80 -5.21 -2.56
CA PHE A 80 -15.79 -4.00 -3.38
C PHE A 80 -14.40 -3.72 -3.95
N TYR A 81 -14.36 -3.30 -5.21
CA TYR A 81 -13.15 -3.00 -5.95
C TYR A 81 -13.25 -1.62 -6.59
N THR A 82 -12.15 -0.89 -6.59
CA THR A 82 -12.07 0.40 -7.28
C THR A 82 -10.80 0.54 -8.10
N ARG A 83 -10.89 1.33 -9.17
CA ARG A 83 -9.81 1.51 -10.13
C ARG A 83 -8.65 2.28 -9.50
N ILE A 84 -7.44 1.80 -9.75
CA ILE A 84 -6.20 2.48 -9.38
C ILE A 84 -5.93 3.57 -10.44
N SER A 85 -6.13 4.85 -10.10
CA SER A 85 -6.10 5.95 -11.08
C SER A 85 -4.73 6.21 -11.72
N ASN A 86 -3.65 5.73 -11.12
CA ASN A 86 -2.27 5.99 -11.55
C ASN A 86 -1.64 4.89 -12.41
N ASN A 87 -2.40 3.88 -12.86
CA ASN A 87 -1.84 2.82 -13.70
C ASN A 87 -2.36 2.85 -15.14
N LYS A 88 -1.47 2.62 -16.11
CA LYS A 88 -1.83 2.44 -17.54
C LYS A 88 -2.60 1.13 -17.78
N ARG A 89 -2.60 0.22 -16.79
CA ARG A 89 -3.35 -1.04 -16.79
C ARG A 89 -4.66 -0.82 -16.03
N SER A 90 -5.76 -1.43 -16.52
CA SER A 90 -7.07 -1.43 -15.84
C SER A 90 -7.05 -2.30 -14.58
N ASP A 91 -6.21 -1.92 -13.63
CA ASP A 91 -6.02 -2.64 -12.37
C ASP A 91 -6.98 -2.09 -11.31
N PHE A 92 -7.50 -3.01 -10.50
CA PHE A 92 -8.41 -2.70 -9.40
C PHE A 92 -7.76 -3.07 -8.06
N ALA A 93 -8.13 -2.32 -7.03
CA ALA A 93 -7.78 -2.63 -5.66
C ALA A 93 -9.04 -3.05 -4.89
N LYS A 94 -8.96 -4.17 -4.17
CA LYS A 94 -10.01 -4.70 -3.31
C LYS A 94 -10.04 -3.94 -1.99
N ARG A 95 -11.21 -3.56 -1.53
CA ARG A 95 -11.40 -2.88 -0.24
C ARG A 95 -11.22 -3.86 0.91
N VAL A 96 -10.48 -3.43 1.94
CA VAL A 96 -10.22 -4.20 3.17
C VAL A 96 -10.99 -3.64 4.36
N SER A 97 -11.06 -2.31 4.46
CA SER A 97 -11.74 -1.64 5.56
C SER A 97 -12.40 -0.36 5.08
N VAL A 98 -13.50 -0.01 5.72
CA VAL A 98 -14.24 1.23 5.48
C VAL A 98 -14.05 2.17 6.65
N GLY A 99 -14.01 3.46 6.31
CA GLY A 99 -13.93 4.56 7.25
C GLY A 99 -13.73 5.85 6.46
N LYS A 100 -13.53 6.96 7.18
CA LYS A 100 -13.13 8.22 6.56
C LYS A 100 -11.83 8.05 5.76
N ILE A 101 -10.95 7.18 6.25
CA ILE A 101 -9.87 6.57 5.48
C ILE A 101 -10.23 5.11 5.22
N SER A 102 -10.59 4.79 3.98
CA SER A 102 -10.84 3.42 3.53
C SER A 102 -9.55 2.78 3.00
N LYS A 103 -9.30 1.52 3.34
CA LYS A 103 -8.11 0.77 2.94
C LYS A 103 -8.41 -0.18 1.79
N PHE A 104 -7.47 -0.31 0.87
CA PHE A 104 -7.56 -1.18 -0.30
C PHE A 104 -6.23 -1.91 -0.53
N TYR A 105 -6.26 -3.04 -1.25
CA TYR A 105 -5.06 -3.73 -1.68
C TYR A 105 -5.20 -4.33 -3.08
N THR A 106 -4.08 -4.54 -3.75
CA THR A 106 -3.99 -5.36 -4.95
C THR A 106 -2.84 -6.35 -4.80
N SER A 107 -3.00 -7.55 -5.35
CA SER A 107 -1.95 -8.58 -5.36
C SER A 107 -1.14 -8.44 -6.63
N LYS A 108 0.17 -8.19 -6.50
CA LYS A 108 1.10 -8.16 -7.64
C LYS A 108 1.97 -9.39 -7.61
N THR A 109 1.81 -10.25 -8.60
CA THR A 109 2.74 -11.35 -8.84
C THR A 109 3.89 -10.85 -9.70
N SER A 110 5.09 -10.92 -9.16
CA SER A 110 6.32 -10.56 -9.85
C SER A 110 7.07 -11.85 -10.18
N TYR A 111 7.45 -11.99 -11.44
CA TYR A 111 8.38 -13.01 -11.91
C TYR A 111 9.77 -12.38 -11.89
N ASP A 112 10.39 -12.33 -10.72
CA ASP A 112 11.77 -11.88 -10.63
C ASP A 112 12.69 -13.01 -11.12
N ASN A 113 13.28 -12.81 -12.30
CA ASN A 113 14.41 -13.60 -12.79
C ASN A 113 15.76 -12.97 -12.38
N TYR A 114 15.77 -12.12 -11.35
CA TYR A 114 16.94 -11.34 -10.98
C TYR A 114 17.39 -11.67 -9.57
N TYR A 115 18.39 -12.56 -9.47
CA TYR A 115 19.29 -12.61 -8.32
C TYR A 115 20.42 -11.60 -8.58
N PRO A 116 20.40 -10.40 -7.97
CA PRO A 116 21.61 -9.61 -7.84
C PRO A 116 22.49 -10.31 -6.81
N GLY A 117 23.65 -10.78 -7.26
CA GLY A 117 24.61 -11.54 -6.45
C GLY A 117 24.93 -10.86 -5.13
N MET A 118 24.69 -11.59 -4.04
CA MET A 118 25.30 -11.32 -2.75
C MET A 118 25.68 -12.68 -2.15
N TYR A 119 26.99 -12.98 -2.25
CA TYR A 119 27.70 -14.11 -1.66
C TYR A 119 27.25 -15.52 -2.10
N GLY A 120 27.88 -16.01 -3.17
CA GLY A 120 27.80 -17.41 -3.59
C GLY A 120 29.18 -18.04 -3.72
N TYR A 121 29.81 -18.40 -2.61
CA TYR A 121 30.57 -19.65 -2.58
C TYR A 121 29.51 -20.76 -2.55
N GLY A 122 29.03 -21.14 -3.73
CA GLY A 122 27.92 -22.07 -3.87
C GLY A 122 27.82 -22.52 -5.31
N TYR A 123 28.03 -23.80 -5.51
CA TYR A 123 27.96 -24.52 -6.77
C TYR A 123 26.81 -24.06 -7.68
N GLY A 124 27.11 -23.99 -8.98
CA GLY A 124 26.17 -23.64 -10.03
C GLY A 124 24.87 -24.43 -9.94
N GLY A 125 23.77 -23.71 -9.78
CA GLY A 125 22.42 -24.24 -9.85
C GLY A 125 21.56 -23.23 -10.60
N TYR A 126 21.05 -23.62 -11.77
CA TYR A 126 20.02 -22.91 -12.50
C TYR A 126 18.75 -22.82 -11.64
N GLY A 127 18.62 -21.77 -10.84
CA GLY A 127 17.44 -21.50 -10.03
C GLY A 127 16.41 -20.75 -10.85
N TYR A 128 15.37 -21.44 -11.32
CA TYR A 128 14.15 -20.78 -11.79
C TYR A 128 13.57 -19.94 -10.64
N GLY A 129 13.47 -18.62 -10.82
CA GLY A 129 12.88 -17.72 -9.82
C GLY A 129 11.43 -18.11 -9.55
N MET A 130 11.13 -18.45 -8.29
CA MET A 130 9.74 -18.69 -7.86
C MET A 130 8.94 -17.39 -7.97
N PRO A 131 7.70 -17.43 -8.50
CA PRO A 131 6.85 -16.25 -8.54
C PRO A 131 6.58 -15.77 -7.12
N SER A 132 6.94 -14.52 -6.84
CA SER A 132 6.63 -13.88 -5.56
C SER A 132 5.38 -13.02 -5.71
N THR A 133 4.38 -13.26 -4.87
CA THR A 133 3.17 -12.42 -4.83
C THR A 133 3.28 -11.47 -3.65
N ARG A 134 3.26 -10.17 -3.94
CA ARG A 134 3.27 -9.10 -2.93
C ARG A 134 1.96 -8.34 -2.96
N GLN A 135 1.39 -8.10 -1.79
CA GLN A 135 0.26 -7.18 -1.63
C GLN A 135 0.76 -5.74 -1.62
N VAL A 136 0.13 -4.90 -2.43
CA VAL A 136 0.35 -3.45 -2.46
C VAL A 136 -0.92 -2.78 -1.92
N TYR A 137 -0.75 -1.95 -0.90
CA TYR A 137 -1.85 -1.30 -0.20
C TYR A 137 -2.04 0.14 -0.67
N TYR A 138 -3.31 0.56 -0.70
CA TYR A 138 -3.77 1.88 -1.05
C TYR A 138 -4.76 2.38 0.00
N PHE A 139 -4.99 3.69 0.05
CA PHE A 139 -6.06 4.26 0.84
C PHE A 139 -6.83 5.31 0.04
N SER A 140 -8.07 5.57 0.45
CA SER A 140 -8.89 6.69 -0.02
C SER A 140 -9.37 7.47 1.18
N LYS A 141 -9.24 8.80 1.13
CA LYS A 141 -9.80 9.72 2.12
C LYS A 141 -11.13 10.28 1.61
N ASP A 142 -12.17 10.22 2.43
CA ASP A 142 -13.50 10.77 2.15
C ASP A 142 -14.12 10.28 0.81
N GLY A 143 -13.77 9.07 0.38
CA GLY A 143 -14.22 8.50 -0.91
C GLY A 143 -13.54 9.11 -2.14
N GLY A 144 -12.44 9.84 -1.95
CA GLY A 144 -11.61 10.40 -3.01
C GLY A 144 -10.76 9.37 -3.76
N PRO A 145 -9.83 9.81 -4.63
CA PRO A 145 -8.97 8.92 -5.41
C PRO A 145 -8.07 8.07 -4.52
N LEU A 146 -7.69 6.89 -5.02
CA LEU A 146 -6.74 6.02 -4.34
C LEU A 146 -5.34 6.64 -4.33
N ALA A 147 -4.72 6.66 -3.15
CA ALA A 147 -3.32 7.02 -2.96
C ALA A 147 -2.54 5.81 -2.40
N ASP A 148 -1.24 5.72 -2.72
CA ASP A 148 -0.38 4.68 -2.18
C ASP A 148 -0.31 4.78 -0.65
N MET A 149 -0.41 3.64 0.05
CA MET A 149 -0.30 3.59 1.51
C MET A 149 1.16 3.70 1.95
N ASN A 150 1.66 4.93 1.99
CA ASN A 150 3.01 5.26 2.45
C ASN A 150 2.98 6.45 3.43
N TYR A 151 4.09 6.65 4.14
CA TYR A 151 4.20 7.70 5.16
C TYR A 151 3.90 9.11 4.62
N GLN A 152 4.36 9.44 3.40
CA GLN A 152 4.21 10.79 2.84
C GLN A 152 2.74 11.10 2.55
N ASN A 153 2.05 10.20 1.85
CA ASN A 153 0.65 10.33 1.52
C ASN A 153 -0.24 10.29 2.78
N LEU A 154 0.07 9.41 3.74
CA LEU A 154 -0.69 9.32 5.00
C LEU A 154 -0.46 10.56 5.88
N ARG A 155 0.77 11.09 5.98
CA ARG A 155 1.03 12.34 6.71
C ARG A 155 0.22 13.50 6.15
N GLN A 156 0.10 13.58 4.81
CA GLN A 156 -0.72 14.60 4.18
C GLN A 156 -2.22 14.36 4.43
N ALA A 157 -2.68 13.11 4.32
CA ALA A 157 -4.08 12.76 4.49
C ALA A 157 -4.57 12.86 5.94
N LEU A 158 -3.70 12.61 6.93
CA LEU A 158 -4.02 12.64 8.35
C LEU A 158 -3.60 13.96 9.02
N ASN A 159 -3.30 15.01 8.23
CA ASN A 159 -2.79 16.28 8.74
C ASN A 159 -3.75 17.01 9.69
N ASP A 160 -5.03 16.63 9.67
CA ASP A 160 -6.13 17.15 10.46
C ASP A 160 -6.33 16.39 11.79
N ASN A 161 -5.53 15.35 12.08
CA ASN A 161 -5.56 14.62 13.34
C ASN A 161 -4.15 14.54 13.97
N PRO A 162 -3.88 15.30 15.06
CA PRO A 162 -2.56 15.30 15.70
C PRO A 162 -2.18 13.96 16.34
N GLY A 163 -3.15 13.16 16.82
CA GLY A 163 -2.89 11.84 17.40
C GLY A 163 -2.40 10.83 16.37
N SER A 164 -3.07 10.76 15.22
CA SER A 164 -2.63 9.94 14.08
C SER A 164 -1.26 10.36 13.55
N LEU A 165 -0.96 11.66 13.54
CA LEU A 165 0.37 12.17 13.17
C LEU A 165 1.46 11.70 14.13
N GLU A 166 1.20 11.68 15.44
CA GLU A 166 2.17 11.19 16.43
C GLU A 166 2.53 9.71 16.19
N VAL A 167 1.53 8.87 15.88
CA VAL A 167 1.74 7.45 15.54
C VAL A 167 2.58 7.32 14.26
N LEU A 168 2.29 8.12 13.23
CA LEU A 168 3.10 8.17 12.02
C LEU A 168 4.55 8.61 12.31
N GLU A 169 4.76 9.59 13.19
CA GLU A 169 6.11 10.03 13.55
C GLU A 169 6.89 8.96 14.32
N LYS A 170 6.24 8.22 15.21
CA LYS A 170 6.82 7.05 15.87
C LYS A 170 7.30 6.03 14.83
N TYR A 171 6.48 5.73 13.81
CA TYR A 171 6.89 4.87 12.69
C TYR A 171 8.16 5.38 11.99
N ARG A 172 8.23 6.67 11.66
CA ARG A 172 9.41 7.25 11.00
C ARG A 172 10.66 7.18 11.86
N ARG A 173 10.54 7.44 13.17
CA ARG A 173 11.66 7.34 14.12
C ARG A 173 12.15 5.89 14.23
N SER A 174 11.24 4.95 14.42
CA SER A 174 11.56 3.51 14.47
C SER A 174 12.27 3.04 13.20
N LYS A 175 11.81 3.48 12.02
CA LYS A 175 12.48 3.16 10.76
C LYS A 175 13.91 3.70 10.68
N ARG A 176 14.16 4.93 11.13
CA ARG A 176 15.52 5.50 11.16
C ARG A 176 16.43 4.76 12.12
N VAL A 177 15.93 4.41 13.31
CA VAL A 177 16.68 3.63 14.30
C VAL A 177 17.01 2.25 13.73
N GLU A 178 16.05 1.58 13.10
CA GLU A 178 16.27 0.30 12.42
C GLU A 178 17.35 0.42 11.34
N THR A 179 17.26 1.41 10.45
CA THR A 179 18.28 1.62 9.41
C THR A 179 19.66 1.89 10.02
N GLY A 180 19.73 2.74 11.06
CA GLY A 180 20.98 3.04 11.75
C GLY A 180 21.60 1.81 12.41
N LEU A 181 20.78 1.01 13.11
CA LEU A 181 21.22 -0.23 13.75
C LEU A 181 21.67 -1.27 12.72
N THR A 182 20.96 -1.44 11.61
CA THR A 182 21.35 -2.36 10.54
C THR A 182 22.68 -1.93 9.92
N VAL A 183 22.85 -0.65 9.58
CA VAL A 183 24.11 -0.15 9.00
C VAL A 183 25.27 -0.30 9.99
N ALA A 184 25.07 0.09 11.26
CA ALA A 184 26.08 -0.05 12.30
C ALA A 184 26.44 -1.53 12.57
N GLY A 185 25.44 -2.40 12.71
CA GLY A 185 25.60 -3.82 12.92
C GLY A 185 26.33 -4.51 11.76
N SER A 186 25.96 -4.20 10.51
CA SER A 186 26.67 -4.68 9.33
C SER A 186 28.12 -4.19 9.30
N GLY A 187 28.39 -2.94 9.67
CA GLY A 187 29.74 -2.40 9.78
C GLY A 187 30.61 -3.14 10.80
N ILE A 188 30.08 -3.34 12.02
CA ILE A 188 30.76 -4.08 13.10
C ILE A 188 31.00 -5.54 12.69
N PHE A 189 30.00 -6.18 12.07
CA PHE A 189 30.12 -7.55 11.57
C PHE A 189 31.23 -7.70 10.53
N ILE A 190 31.26 -6.82 9.51
CA ILE A 190 32.31 -6.81 8.48
C ILE A 190 33.68 -6.57 9.12
N TYR A 191 33.79 -5.64 10.07
CA TYR A 191 35.03 -5.37 10.79
C TYR A 191 35.53 -6.61 11.56
N GLY A 192 34.67 -7.27 12.33
CA GLY A 192 34.99 -8.50 13.07
C GLY A 192 35.37 -9.64 12.13
N LEU A 193 34.69 -9.78 10.99
CA LEU A 193 35.02 -10.78 9.96
C LEU A 193 36.41 -10.54 9.37
N ILE A 194 36.72 -9.32 8.93
CA ILE A 194 38.04 -8.96 8.40
C ILE A 194 39.14 -9.22 9.45
N ASN A 195 38.89 -8.88 10.72
CA ASN A 195 39.87 -9.10 11.78
C ASN A 195 40.08 -10.59 12.10
N SER A 196 39.01 -11.39 12.01
CA SER A 196 39.07 -12.85 12.21
C SER A 196 39.82 -13.60 11.10
N LEU A 197 39.82 -13.05 9.87
CA LEU A 197 40.48 -13.64 8.70
C LEU A 197 41.98 -13.26 8.58
N LYS A 198 42.49 -12.32 9.39
CA LYS A 198 43.92 -12.04 9.47
C LYS A 198 44.63 -13.26 10.06
N ALA A 199 45.65 -13.76 9.37
CA ALA A 199 46.37 -14.95 9.78
C ALA A 199 47.02 -14.78 11.17
N PRO A 200 46.84 -15.72 12.11
CA PRO A 200 47.48 -15.67 13.41
C PRO A 200 48.98 -15.96 13.27
N ALA A 201 49.80 -15.35 14.13
CA ALA A 201 51.21 -15.72 14.24
C ALA A 201 51.33 -17.21 14.61
N THR A 202 52.36 -17.87 14.09
CA THR A 202 52.64 -19.29 14.26
C THR A 202 52.59 -19.71 15.74
N GLY A 203 51.70 -20.65 16.07
CA GLY A 203 51.56 -21.23 17.41
C GLY A 203 50.40 -20.72 18.27
N VAL A 204 49.58 -19.78 17.78
CA VAL A 204 48.43 -19.23 18.54
C VAL A 204 47.11 -19.82 18.02
N VAL A 205 46.31 -20.41 18.92
CA VAL A 205 44.95 -20.87 18.63
C VAL A 205 44.09 -19.65 18.26
N GLN A 206 43.53 -19.65 17.05
CA GLN A 206 42.70 -18.56 16.53
C GLN A 206 41.37 -18.53 17.29
N ARG A 207 41.29 -17.69 18.33
CA ARG A 207 40.04 -17.42 19.06
C ARG A 207 39.23 -16.40 18.26
N ALA A 208 37.96 -16.72 18.00
CA ALA A 208 37.04 -15.79 17.35
C ALA A 208 36.98 -14.48 18.15
N ASP A 209 37.12 -13.35 17.45
CA ASP A 209 37.10 -12.02 18.04
C ASP A 209 35.73 -11.79 18.72
N PRO A 210 35.68 -11.35 20.00
CA PRO A 210 34.41 -11.03 20.69
C PRO A 210 33.50 -10.07 19.91
N THR A 211 34.08 -9.23 19.05
CA THR A 211 33.34 -8.32 18.17
C THR A 211 32.50 -9.06 17.12
N LEU A 212 32.88 -10.29 16.72
CA LEU A 212 32.10 -11.13 15.82
C LEU A 212 30.78 -11.56 16.47
N TYR A 213 30.82 -11.99 17.73
CA TYR A 213 29.62 -12.38 18.48
C TYR A 213 28.73 -11.18 18.79
N LEU A 214 29.32 -10.02 19.13
CA LEU A 214 28.58 -8.77 19.27
C LEU A 214 27.95 -8.33 17.94
N GLY A 215 28.67 -8.47 16.82
CA GLY A 215 28.17 -8.19 15.49
C GLY A 215 26.98 -9.07 15.10
N LEU A 216 27.06 -10.37 15.36
CA LEU A 216 25.94 -11.32 15.15
C LEU A 216 24.74 -11.00 16.04
N GLY A 217 24.97 -10.70 17.32
CA GLY A 217 23.90 -10.33 18.25
C GLY A 217 23.16 -9.07 17.80
N LEU A 218 23.88 -8.03 17.38
CA LEU A 218 23.30 -6.79 16.88
C LEU A 218 22.61 -6.97 15.51
N ALA A 219 23.17 -7.78 14.61
CA ALA A 219 22.59 -8.07 13.30
C ALA A 219 21.29 -8.91 13.39
N ALA A 220 21.10 -9.67 14.47
CA ALA A 220 19.87 -10.43 14.71
C ALA A 220 18.70 -9.55 15.22
N ILE A 221 18.97 -8.36 15.77
CA ILE A 221 17.94 -7.47 16.34
C ILE A 221 16.87 -7.06 15.31
N PRO A 222 17.20 -6.61 14.09
CA PRO A 222 16.18 -6.27 13.09
C PRO A 222 15.26 -7.44 12.73
N TRP A 223 15.80 -8.66 12.69
CA TRP A 223 15.04 -9.88 12.40
C TRP A 223 14.10 -10.25 13.56
N ALA A 224 14.61 -10.25 14.80
CA ALA A 224 13.78 -10.48 15.99
C ALA A 224 12.64 -9.44 16.10
N MET A 225 12.95 -8.17 15.85
CA MET A 225 11.93 -7.11 15.83
C MET A 225 10.94 -7.24 14.68
N HIS A 226 11.24 -7.96 13.60
CA HIS A 226 10.28 -8.18 12.51
C HIS A 226 9.07 -9.01 12.97
N PHE A 227 9.29 -9.98 13.87
CA PHE A 227 8.21 -10.84 14.39
C PHE A 227 7.24 -10.12 15.34
N PHE A 228 7.67 -9.03 15.98
CA PHE A 228 6.86 -8.30 16.97
C PHE A 228 6.30 -6.97 16.44
N ARG A 229 6.51 -6.65 15.16
CA ARG A 229 6.11 -5.36 14.58
C ARG A 229 4.62 -5.34 14.25
N LYS A 230 3.89 -4.47 14.95
CA LYS A 230 2.57 -4.00 14.50
C LYS A 230 2.76 -2.96 13.38
N ASP A 231 1.90 -3.00 12.38
CA ASP A 231 1.98 -2.08 11.24
C ASP A 231 1.46 -0.70 11.65
N HIS A 232 2.36 0.17 12.11
CA HIS A 232 2.00 1.51 12.60
C HIS A 232 1.29 2.39 11.58
N LEU A 233 1.40 2.10 10.27
CA LEU A 233 0.61 2.80 9.25
C LEU A 233 -0.89 2.43 9.38
N ASN A 234 -1.20 1.16 9.66
CA ASN A 234 -2.57 0.72 9.94
C ASN A 234 -3.08 1.31 11.25
N GLU A 235 -2.25 1.34 12.29
CA GLU A 235 -2.59 1.91 13.59
C GLU A 235 -2.96 3.40 13.49
N ALA A 236 -2.22 4.19 12.71
CA ALA A 236 -2.52 5.60 12.49
C ALA A 236 -3.88 5.81 11.77
N ILE A 237 -4.21 4.94 10.81
CA ILE A 237 -5.49 4.94 10.10
C ILE A 237 -6.64 4.53 11.04
N GLU A 238 -6.42 3.50 11.86
CA GLU A 238 -7.40 3.02 12.82
C GLU A 238 -7.72 4.09 13.87
N LEU A 239 -6.70 4.73 14.42
CA LEU A 239 -6.85 5.85 15.35
C LEU A 239 -7.64 7.00 14.71
N TYR A 240 -7.32 7.35 13.46
CA TYR A 240 -8.04 8.41 12.75
C TYR A 240 -9.52 8.09 12.59
N ASN A 241 -9.83 6.89 12.10
CA ASN A 241 -11.21 6.45 11.89
C ASN A 241 -11.98 6.33 13.22
N TYR A 242 -11.30 5.98 14.32
CA TYR A 242 -11.88 5.90 15.66
C TYR A 242 -12.23 7.27 16.24
N ASP A 243 -11.28 8.22 16.25
CA ASP A 243 -11.50 9.56 16.81
C ASP A 243 -12.67 10.28 16.14
N LEU A 244 -12.82 10.09 14.83
CA LEU A 244 -13.91 10.67 14.05
C LEU A 244 -15.27 10.00 14.32
N ALA A 245 -15.29 8.70 14.60
CA ALA A 245 -16.53 8.01 14.99
C ALA A 245 -17.06 8.50 16.35
N GLN A 246 -16.21 9.09 17.19
CA GLN A 246 -16.58 9.64 18.50
C GLN A 246 -16.97 11.12 18.46
N GLN A 247 -16.72 11.84 17.37
CA GLN A 247 -17.13 13.23 17.26
C GLN A 247 -18.66 13.30 17.12
N PRO A 248 -19.38 14.05 17.99
CA PRO A 248 -20.81 14.23 17.83
C PRO A 248 -21.10 14.84 16.44
N PRO A 249 -22.21 14.45 15.78
CA PRO A 249 -22.53 14.98 14.46
C PRO A 249 -22.58 16.51 14.54
N ALA A 250 -21.82 17.17 13.67
CA ALA A 250 -21.83 18.62 13.59
C ALA A 250 -23.29 19.08 13.43
N SER A 251 -23.79 19.82 14.42
CA SER A 251 -25.12 20.43 14.38
C SER A 251 -25.20 21.32 13.14
N ARG A 252 -25.96 20.86 12.14
CA ARG A 252 -26.32 21.64 10.96
C ARG A 252 -27.46 22.59 11.28
#